data_AF-A0A7S2IFU0-F1
#
_entry.id   AF-A0A7S2IFU0-F1
#
_cell.length_a   1.000
_cell.length_b   1.000
_cell.length_c   1.000
_cell.angle_alpha   90.00
_cell.angle_beta   90.00
_cell.angle_gamma   90.00
#
_symmetry.space_group_name_H-M   'P 1'
#
loop_
_entity.id
_entity.type
_entity.pdbx_description
1 polymer ?
#
loop_
_entity_poly.entity_id
_entity_poly.type
_entity_poly.pdbx_seq_one_letter_code
_entity_poly.pdbx_strand_id
1 'polypeptide(L)'
;AESGEEEEEEEEEESEEEESDAEEELQFSWQLPAAGGAGSRTLNFTSRSFPANKGTAMYGLLSKANHSCKPNCFVLWSEDSRAQLVSMHAMPRGTELTIDYLGEKAADFDVDRQRQAQPVASPP
;
A
#
# COMPACT_ATOMS: atom_id res chain seq x y z
N ALA A 1 -7.51 -22.76 -70.75
CA ALA A 1 -8.20 -22.03 -69.69
C ALA A 1 -8.08 -22.89 -68.45
N GLU A 2 -7.19 -22.52 -67.55
CA GLU A 2 -7.14 -23.12 -66.22
C GLU A 2 -6.87 -21.97 -65.25
N SER A 3 -7.81 -21.84 -64.32
CA SER A 3 -8.07 -20.73 -63.43
C SER A 3 -7.02 -20.66 -62.32
N GLY A 4 -6.45 -19.48 -62.12
CA GLY A 4 -5.74 -19.15 -60.88
C GLY A 4 -6.77 -18.88 -59.79
N GLU A 5 -6.65 -19.59 -58.68
CA GLU A 5 -7.40 -19.33 -57.45
C GLU A 5 -6.62 -18.27 -56.66
N GLU A 6 -7.23 -17.11 -56.46
CA GLU A 6 -6.71 -16.04 -55.61
C GLU A 6 -7.27 -16.27 -54.20
N GLU A 7 -6.38 -16.55 -53.24
CA GLU A 7 -6.73 -16.67 -51.82
C GLU A 7 -6.79 -15.25 -51.23
N GLU A 8 -7.97 -14.83 -50.76
CA GLU A 8 -8.17 -13.57 -50.04
C GLU A 8 -7.75 -13.75 -48.57
N GLU A 9 -6.73 -13.01 -48.14
CA GLU A 9 -6.31 -12.94 -46.73
C GLU A 9 -7.26 -11.97 -45.99
N GLU A 10 -8.09 -12.51 -45.10
CA GLU A 10 -8.92 -11.72 -44.19
C GLU A 10 -8.06 -11.18 -43.03
N GLU A 11 -7.81 -9.87 -43.01
CA GLU A 11 -7.18 -9.18 -41.88
C GLU A 11 -8.17 -9.07 -40.71
N GLU A 12 -7.96 -9.86 -39.66
CA GLU A 12 -8.70 -9.75 -38.40
C GLU A 12 -8.22 -8.49 -37.65
N GLU A 13 -9.04 -7.44 -37.61
CA GLU A 13 -8.80 -6.26 -36.77
C GLU A 13 -8.98 -6.64 -35.29
N GLU A 14 -7.87 -6.78 -34.56
CA GLU A 14 -7.88 -6.86 -33.08
C GLU A 14 -8.30 -5.50 -32.51
N SER A 15 -9.52 -5.44 -31.95
CA SER A 15 -9.99 -4.28 -31.20
C SER A 15 -9.28 -4.21 -29.85
N GLU A 16 -8.40 -3.22 -29.67
CA GLU A 16 -7.81 -2.88 -28.38
C GLU A 16 -8.90 -2.31 -27.45
N GLU A 17 -9.44 -3.14 -26.56
CA GLU A 17 -10.31 -2.69 -25.48
C GLU A 17 -9.48 -1.83 -24.51
N GLU A 18 -9.71 -0.51 -24.50
CA GLU A 18 -9.11 0.39 -23.52
C GLU A 18 -9.59 -0.01 -22.10
N GLU A 19 -8.76 -0.73 -21.35
CA GLU A 19 -8.97 -0.97 -19.92
C GLU A 19 -9.01 0.38 -19.18
N SER A 20 -10.22 0.85 -18.85
CA SER A 20 -10.38 2.03 -18.02
C SER A 20 -9.85 1.72 -16.62
N ASP A 21 -8.79 2.42 -16.20
CA ASP A 21 -8.10 2.34 -14.90
C ASP A 21 -8.96 2.89 -13.73
N ALA A 22 -10.27 2.67 -13.77
CA ALA A 22 -11.17 2.99 -12.68
C ALA A 22 -11.01 1.90 -11.62
N GLU A 23 -10.33 2.23 -10.53
CA GLU A 23 -10.20 1.38 -9.33
C GLU A 23 -11.55 0.69 -9.02
N GLU A 24 -11.69 -0.59 -9.35
CA GLU A 24 -12.95 -1.29 -9.20
C GLU A 24 -13.32 -1.36 -7.71
N GLU A 25 -14.35 -0.60 -7.30
CA GLU A 25 -14.82 -0.61 -5.92
C GLU A 25 -15.44 -1.97 -5.59
N LEU A 26 -14.69 -2.82 -4.89
CA LEU A 26 -15.15 -4.14 -4.49
C LEU A 26 -16.19 -4.04 -3.38
N GLN A 27 -17.27 -4.82 -3.50
CA GLN A 27 -18.31 -4.91 -2.49
C GLN A 27 -18.22 -6.24 -1.73
N PHE A 28 -18.20 -6.17 -0.40
CA PHE A 28 -18.05 -7.32 0.50
C PHE A 28 -19.32 -7.53 1.32
N SER A 29 -19.72 -8.79 1.47
CA SER A 29 -20.86 -9.20 2.30
C SER A 29 -20.47 -10.37 3.20
N TRP A 30 -20.41 -10.12 4.51
CA TRP A 30 -19.99 -11.10 5.51
C TRP A 30 -21.15 -11.50 6.41
N GLN A 31 -21.41 -12.81 6.49
CA GLN A 31 -22.33 -13.38 7.47
C GLN A 31 -21.62 -13.55 8.80
N LEU A 32 -22.08 -12.82 9.82
CA LEU A 32 -21.57 -12.88 11.18
C LEU A 32 -22.64 -13.49 12.09
N PRO A 33 -22.27 -14.29 13.09
CA PRO A 33 -23.23 -14.73 14.10
C PRO A 33 -23.77 -13.51 14.86
N ALA A 34 -25.08 -13.52 15.14
CA ALA A 34 -25.68 -12.49 15.99
C ALA A 34 -25.12 -12.61 17.42
N ALA A 35 -24.90 -11.45 18.07
CA ALA A 35 -24.51 -11.43 19.47
C ALA A 35 -25.59 -12.14 20.30
N GLY A 36 -25.24 -13.29 20.90
CA GLY A 36 -26.19 -14.15 21.62
C GLY A 36 -26.53 -15.48 20.93
N GLY A 37 -25.92 -15.82 19.79
CA GLY A 37 -25.97 -17.17 19.20
C GLY A 37 -27.29 -17.53 18.50
N ALA A 38 -28.31 -16.68 18.57
CA ALA A 38 -29.57 -16.85 17.85
C ALA A 38 -29.64 -15.85 16.69
N GLY A 39 -29.26 -16.31 15.49
CA GLY A 39 -29.39 -15.55 14.24
C GLY A 39 -28.06 -15.26 13.53
N SER A 40 -28.16 -14.87 12.26
CA SER A 40 -27.05 -14.39 11.43
C SER A 40 -27.31 -12.93 11.06
N ARG A 41 -26.27 -12.09 11.13
CA ARG A 41 -26.31 -10.70 10.65
C ARG A 41 -25.38 -10.57 9.45
N THR A 42 -25.77 -9.80 8.45
CA THR A 42 -24.93 -9.52 7.29
C THR A 42 -24.26 -8.15 7.46
N LEU A 43 -22.93 -8.12 7.44
CA LEU A 43 -22.13 -6.91 7.36
C LEU A 43 -21.80 -6.65 5.90
N ASN A 44 -22.29 -5.54 5.35
CA ASN A 44 -21.96 -5.10 4.00
C ASN A 44 -21.00 -3.90 4.08
N PHE A 45 -19.89 -3.95 3.37
CA PHE A 45 -18.90 -2.88 3.29
C PHE A 45 -18.21 -2.89 1.92
N THR A 46 -17.55 -1.79 1.53
CA THR A 46 -16.82 -1.70 0.25
C THR A 46 -15.32 -1.60 0.46
N SER A 47 -14.53 -1.76 -0.61
CA SER A 47 -13.07 -1.64 -0.58
C SER A 47 -12.60 -0.28 -0.04
N ARG A 48 -13.43 0.77 -0.15
CA ARG A 48 -13.20 2.10 0.45
C ARG A 48 -13.14 2.08 1.99
N SER A 49 -13.62 1.01 2.61
CA SER A 49 -13.54 0.83 4.06
C SER A 49 -12.14 0.37 4.50
N PHE A 50 -11.32 -0.12 3.57
CA PHE A 50 -9.90 -0.37 3.83
C PHE A 50 -9.11 0.92 3.72
N PRO A 51 -8.02 1.08 4.50
CA PRO A 51 -7.11 2.20 4.32
C PRO A 51 -6.65 2.28 2.88
N ALA A 52 -6.54 3.49 2.33
CA ALA A 52 -6.00 3.72 1.00
C ALA A 52 -4.51 3.36 0.99
N ASN A 53 -4.21 2.08 0.78
CA ASN A 53 -2.85 1.62 0.56
C ASN A 53 -2.43 2.16 -0.82
N LYS A 54 -1.67 3.27 -0.84
CA LYS A 54 -1.22 3.94 -2.07
C LYS A 54 -0.41 3.03 -3.02
N GLY A 55 0.06 1.89 -2.55
CA GLY A 55 0.78 0.88 -3.33
C GLY A 55 1.76 0.07 -2.49
N THR A 56 2.53 -0.80 -3.14
CA THR A 56 3.64 -1.57 -2.55
C THR A 56 4.95 -1.17 -3.19
N ALA A 57 6.02 -1.04 -2.40
CA ALA A 57 7.36 -0.71 -2.89
C ALA A 57 8.45 -1.50 -2.16
N MET A 58 9.58 -1.73 -2.83
CA MET A 58 10.74 -2.42 -2.27
C MET A 58 11.91 -1.46 -2.01
N TYR A 59 12.46 -1.50 -0.80
CA TYR A 59 13.53 -0.60 -0.36
C TYR A 59 14.72 -1.41 0.17
N GLY A 60 15.72 -1.66 -0.67
CA GLY A 60 16.81 -2.60 -0.35
C GLY A 60 17.63 -2.26 0.91
N LEU A 61 17.77 -0.97 1.26
CA LEU A 61 18.43 -0.58 2.52
C LEU A 61 17.51 -0.79 3.73
N LEU A 62 16.23 -0.46 3.60
CA LEU A 62 15.26 -0.60 4.69
C LEU A 62 14.98 -2.07 5.01
N SER A 63 14.98 -2.94 4.00
CA SER A 63 14.84 -4.40 4.16
C SER A 63 15.94 -5.05 5.00
N LYS A 64 17.00 -4.33 5.35
CA LYS A 64 18.05 -4.80 6.27
C LYS A 64 17.73 -4.52 7.75
N ALA A 65 16.76 -3.66 8.05
CA ALA A 65 16.39 -3.34 9.43
C ALA A 65 15.56 -4.49 10.01
N ASN A 66 16.04 -5.07 11.11
CA ASN A 66 15.37 -6.20 11.74
C ASN A 66 14.11 -5.77 12.52
N HIS A 67 13.24 -6.74 12.79
CA HIS A 67 12.07 -6.54 13.63
C HIS A 67 12.43 -6.46 15.12
N SER A 68 11.72 -5.61 15.86
CA SER A 68 11.63 -5.67 17.32
C SER A 68 10.25 -5.21 17.78
N CYS A 69 9.64 -5.91 18.75
CA CYS A 69 8.42 -5.45 19.42
C CYS A 69 8.64 -4.19 20.29
N LYS A 70 9.91 -3.81 20.52
CA LYS A 70 10.34 -2.55 21.14
C LYS A 70 11.35 -1.88 20.20
N PRO A 71 10.88 -1.34 19.06
CA PRO A 71 11.77 -0.78 18.05
C PRO A 71 12.40 0.51 18.57
N ASN A 72 13.56 0.85 18.00
CA ASN A 72 14.23 2.13 18.25
C ASN A 72 14.16 3.08 17.05
N CYS A 73 13.62 2.60 15.93
CA CYS A 73 13.37 3.37 14.72
C CYS A 73 11.93 3.16 14.22
N PHE A 74 11.45 4.09 13.42
CA PHE A 74 10.20 3.97 12.65
C PHE A 74 10.44 4.43 11.21
N VAL A 75 9.52 4.06 10.32
CA VAL A 75 9.61 4.40 8.89
C VAL A 75 8.62 5.49 8.57
N LEU A 76 9.09 6.57 7.96
CA LEU A 76 8.25 7.60 7.35
C LEU A 76 8.18 7.36 5.84
N TRP A 77 6.96 7.34 5.33
CA TRP A 77 6.66 7.23 3.90
C TRP A 77 6.27 8.60 3.37
N SER A 78 6.99 9.10 2.37
CA SER A 78 6.68 10.35 1.69
C SER A 78 5.76 10.10 0.50
N GLU A 79 5.03 11.12 0.04
CA GLU A 79 4.13 11.00 -1.12
C GLU A 79 4.87 10.68 -2.42
N ASP A 80 6.14 11.05 -2.52
CA ASP A 80 7.03 10.75 -3.65
C ASP A 80 7.72 9.38 -3.55
N SER A 81 7.10 8.44 -2.82
CA SER A 81 7.61 7.07 -2.63
C SER A 81 9.00 6.99 -2.01
N ARG A 82 9.43 8.01 -1.25
CA ARG A 82 10.65 7.92 -0.43
C ARG A 82 10.34 7.35 0.94
N ALA A 83 11.22 6.47 1.41
CA ALA A 83 11.20 5.93 2.76
C ALA A 83 12.35 6.51 3.59
N GLN A 84 12.05 6.97 4.79
CA GLN A 84 13.05 7.47 5.75
C GLN A 84 13.01 6.64 7.02
N LEU A 85 14.16 6.12 7.45
CA LEU A 85 14.31 5.45 8.74
C LEU A 85 14.70 6.48 9.80
N VAL A 86 13.82 6.71 10.77
CA VAL A 86 13.98 7.76 11.77
C VAL A 86 14.13 7.16 13.15
N SER A 87 15.19 7.57 13.87
CA SER A 87 15.39 7.17 15.27
C SER A 87 14.34 7.81 16.19
N MET A 88 13.79 7.03 17.11
CA MET A 88 12.83 7.53 18.10
C MET A 88 13.50 8.31 19.24
N HIS A 89 14.78 8.03 19.51
CA HIS A 89 15.59 8.65 20.55
C HIS A 89 17.07 8.61 20.17
N ALA A 90 17.92 9.31 20.93
CA ALA A 90 19.38 9.22 20.77
C ALA A 90 19.87 7.79 21.01
N MET A 91 20.84 7.33 20.21
CA MET A 91 21.39 5.97 20.28
C MET A 91 22.92 5.98 20.21
N PRO A 92 23.59 5.10 20.96
CA PRO A 92 25.04 4.88 20.83
C PRO A 92 25.44 4.39 19.44
N ARG A 93 26.68 4.68 19.04
CA ARG A 93 27.27 4.10 17.82
C ARG A 93 27.33 2.57 17.93
N GLY A 94 26.94 1.89 16.86
CA GLY A 94 26.95 0.43 16.79
C GLY A 94 25.70 -0.23 17.36
N THR A 95 24.75 0.53 17.90
CA THR A 95 23.41 0.02 18.21
C THR A 95 22.71 -0.43 16.92
N GLU A 96 22.12 -1.62 16.97
CA GLU A 96 21.31 -2.15 15.88
C GLU A 96 20.03 -1.31 15.69
N LEU A 97 19.71 -0.97 14.45
CA LEU A 97 18.47 -0.27 14.10
C LEU A 97 17.35 -1.29 13.88
N THR A 98 16.24 -1.13 14.59
CA THR A 98 15.10 -2.06 14.54
C THR A 98 13.79 -1.34 14.32
N ILE A 99 12.86 -1.97 13.60
CA ILE A 99 11.53 -1.44 13.26
C ILE A 99 10.42 -2.42 13.69
N ASP A 100 9.19 -1.94 13.75
CA ASP A 100 8.00 -2.78 13.92
C ASP A 100 7.46 -3.19 12.53
N TYR A 101 7.32 -4.49 12.30
CA TYR A 101 6.79 -5.02 11.03
C TYR A 101 5.26 -5.12 11.07
N LEU A 102 4.68 -5.19 12.26
CA LEU A 102 3.25 -5.45 12.47
C LEU A 102 2.44 -4.16 12.57
N GLY A 103 3.11 -3.01 12.75
CA GLY A 103 2.47 -1.71 12.81
C GLY A 103 1.60 -1.51 14.05
N GLU A 104 1.73 -2.37 15.07
CA GLU A 104 0.89 -2.35 16.28
C GLU A 104 1.01 -1.04 17.06
N LYS A 105 2.16 -0.36 16.93
CA LYS A 105 2.45 0.91 17.61
C LYS A 105 2.49 2.11 16.67
N ALA A 106 2.39 1.90 15.36
CA ALA A 106 2.60 2.96 14.36
C ALA A 106 1.36 3.86 14.17
N ALA A 107 0.16 3.37 14.51
CA ALA A 107 -1.09 4.11 14.37
C ALA A 107 -1.11 5.45 15.14
N ASP A 108 -0.34 5.55 16.23
CA ASP A 108 -0.28 6.75 17.07
C ASP A 108 0.71 7.82 16.55
N PHE A 109 1.62 7.46 15.64
CA PHE A 109 2.69 8.35 15.18
C PHE A 109 2.38 9.10 13.87
N ASP A 110 1.33 8.69 13.15
CA ASP A 110 1.12 9.08 11.75
C ASP A 110 0.48 10.48 11.58
N VAL A 111 -0.27 10.97 12.59
CA VAL A 111 -1.03 12.23 12.44
C VAL A 111 -0.29 13.47 12.94
N ASP A 112 0.42 13.39 14.08
CA ASP A 112 0.92 14.59 14.77
C ASP A 112 2.31 15.05 14.31
N ARG A 113 3.16 14.15 13.79
CA ARG A 113 4.53 14.49 13.38
C ARG A 113 4.68 14.80 11.89
N GLN A 114 3.84 14.25 11.02
CA GLN A 114 3.84 14.60 9.59
C GLN A 114 3.55 16.10 9.37
N ARG A 115 2.79 16.74 10.28
CA ARG A 115 2.55 18.20 10.27
C ARG A 115 3.75 19.05 10.67
N GLN A 116 4.71 18.49 11.40
CA GLN A 116 5.83 19.24 11.98
C GLN A 116 7.13 19.14 11.16
N ALA A 117 7.18 18.29 10.13
CA ALA A 117 8.34 18.10 9.26
C ALA A 117 8.38 19.06 8.04
N GLN A 118 7.72 20.22 8.10
CA GLN A 118 7.97 21.27 7.11
C GLN A 118 9.38 21.83 7.32
N PRO A 119 10.17 22.03 6.25
CA PRO A 119 11.53 22.54 6.37
C PRO A 119 11.48 23.97 6.91
N VAL A 120 12.07 24.18 8.09
CA VAL A 120 12.47 25.52 8.54
C VAL A 120 13.40 26.10 7.49
N ALA A 121 12.95 27.15 6.80
CA ALA A 121 13.74 27.89 5.84
C ALA A 121 15.08 28.30 6.48
N SER A 122 16.19 28.01 5.78
CA SER A 122 17.51 28.47 6.20
C SER A 122 17.54 30.01 6.19
N PRO A 123 18.04 30.66 7.25
CA PRO A 123 18.18 32.11 7.26
C PRO A 123 19.35 32.55 6.36
N PRO A 124 19.34 33.82 5.90
CA PRO A 124 20.30 34.37 4.93
C PRO A 124 21.74 34.43 5.44
#